data_AF-A0AAX1JI79-F1
#
_entry.id   AF-A0AAX1JI79-F1
#
_cell.length_a   1.000
_cell.length_b   1.000
_cell.length_c   1.000
_cell.angle_alpha   90.00
_cell.angle_beta   90.00
_cell.angle_gamma   90.00
#
_symmetry.space_group_name_H-M   'P 1'
#
loop_
_entity.id
_entity.type
_entity.pdbx_description
1 polymer ?
#
loop_
_entity_poly.entity_id
_entity_poly.type
_entity_poly.pdbx_seq_one_letter_code
_entity_poly.pdbx_strand_id
1 'polypeptide(L)'
;MQAGWQAILLIHPASRTILEVQQHDDNRGELFDPRRTGFDHMGFKVDDRAELDAWLSRFEQLGVRHSPIVERDYGAVLTFKDPDGIQFEIFYRADHP
;
A
#
# COMPACT_ATOMS: atom_id res chain seq x y z
N MET A 1 -9.18 19.65 -26.23
CA MET A 1 -7.86 19.63 -25.60
C MET A 1 -7.73 18.28 -24.91
N GLN A 2 -6.68 17.50 -25.19
CA GLN A 2 -6.44 16.28 -24.42
C GLN A 2 -6.17 16.68 -22.97
N ALA A 3 -6.84 16.02 -22.02
CA ALA A 3 -6.55 16.23 -20.60
C ALA A 3 -5.12 15.77 -20.31
N GLY A 4 -4.36 16.58 -19.57
CA GLY A 4 -3.00 16.26 -19.15
C GLY A 4 -2.99 15.44 -17.85
N TRP A 5 -1.78 15.19 -17.36
CA TRP A 5 -1.52 14.53 -16.09
C TRP A 5 -0.16 14.95 -15.53
N GLN A 6 0.01 14.78 -14.23
CA GLN A 6 1.27 14.94 -13.50
C GLN A 6 1.61 13.63 -12.78
N ALA A 7 2.90 13.33 -12.61
CA ALA A 7 3.35 12.11 -11.96
C ALA A 7 4.48 12.36 -10.96
N ILE A 8 4.49 11.56 -9.90
CA ILE A 8 5.61 11.41 -8.95
C ILE A 8 6.10 9.97 -9.02
N LEU A 9 7.41 9.82 -9.21
CA LEU A 9 8.06 8.51 -9.29
C LEU A 9 8.86 8.23 -8.02
N LEU A 10 8.50 7.16 -7.32
CA LEU A 10 9.19 6.65 -6.14
C LEU A 10 9.99 5.42 -6.55
N ILE A 11 11.31 5.45 -6.35
CA ILE A 11 12.22 4.36 -6.72
C ILE A 11 12.80 3.77 -5.45
N HIS A 12 12.64 2.47 -5.26
CA HIS A 12 13.29 1.72 -4.19
C HIS A 12 14.48 0.93 -4.77
N PRO A 13 15.73 1.40 -4.61
CA PRO A 13 16.88 0.84 -5.32
C PRO A 13 17.18 -0.62 -4.97
N ALA A 14 16.97 -1.00 -3.70
CA ALA A 14 17.31 -2.33 -3.22
C ALA A 14 16.44 -3.42 -3.87
N SER A 15 15.11 -3.19 -3.97
CA SER A 15 14.20 -4.13 -4.64
C SER A 15 14.04 -3.86 -6.14
N ARG A 16 14.57 -2.73 -6.64
CA ARG A 16 14.30 -2.20 -7.98
C ARG A 16 12.81 -1.97 -8.27
N THR A 17 12.00 -1.81 -7.22
CA THR A 17 10.59 -1.48 -7.34
C THR A 17 10.45 0.01 -7.66
N ILE A 18 9.54 0.33 -8.57
CA ILE A 18 9.13 1.69 -8.89
C ILE A 18 7.64 1.79 -8.62
N LEU A 19 7.24 2.80 -7.84
CA LEU A 19 5.85 3.19 -7.67
C LEU A 19 5.66 4.57 -8.31
N GLU A 20 4.78 4.64 -9.31
CA GLU A 20 4.39 5.90 -9.93
C GLU A 20 3.00 6.29 -9.44
N VAL A 21 2.86 7.52 -8.98
CA VAL A 21 1.57 8.09 -8.59
C VAL A 21 1.23 9.18 -9.60
N GLN A 22 0.09 9.04 -10.29
CA GLN A 22 -0.34 9.97 -11.34
C GLN A 22 -1.63 10.68 -10.94
N GLN A 23 -1.69 11.98 -11.19
CA GLN A 23 -2.89 12.79 -11.07
C GLN A 23 -3.28 13.34 -12.44
N HIS A 24 -4.49 13.01 -12.89
CA HIS A 24 -5.07 13.55 -14.13
C HIS A 24 -5.73 14.91 -13.89
N ASP A 25 -5.66 15.80 -14.88
CA ASP A 25 -6.24 17.15 -14.81
C ASP A 25 -7.77 17.15 -14.62
N ASP A 26 -8.44 16.08 -15.05
CA ASP A 26 -9.89 15.90 -14.95
C ASP A 26 -10.34 15.06 -13.74
N ASN A 27 -9.41 14.65 -12.86
CA ASN A 27 -9.73 14.01 -11.60
C ASN A 27 -10.59 14.97 -10.73
N ARG A 28 -11.77 14.51 -10.30
CA ARG A 28 -12.70 15.36 -9.53
C ARG A 28 -12.55 15.14 -8.02
N GLY A 29 -11.50 14.43 -7.60
CA GLY A 29 -11.18 14.19 -6.19
C GLY A 29 -12.06 13.11 -5.57
N GLU A 30 -12.62 12.19 -6.35
CA GLU A 30 -13.30 11.02 -5.82
C GLU A 30 -12.31 10.07 -5.15
N LEU A 31 -12.71 9.50 -4.00
CA LEU A 31 -11.95 8.42 -3.36
C LEU A 31 -12.01 7.14 -4.20
N PHE A 32 -10.97 6.33 -4.06
CA PHE A 32 -10.89 5.01 -4.65
C PHE A 32 -11.99 4.08 -4.12
N ASP A 33 -12.57 3.27 -5.02
CA ASP A 33 -13.52 2.19 -4.70
C ASP A 33 -12.99 0.86 -5.26
N PRO A 34 -12.52 -0.07 -4.41
CA PRO A 34 -11.97 -1.36 -4.83
C PRO A 34 -13.00 -2.26 -5.53
N ARG A 35 -14.30 -1.93 -5.47
CA ARG A 35 -15.35 -2.70 -6.13
C ARG A 35 -15.49 -2.40 -7.62
N ARG A 36 -14.78 -1.39 -8.14
CA ARG A 36 -14.76 -1.08 -9.57
C ARG A 36 -13.72 -1.94 -10.28
N THR A 37 -13.95 -2.23 -11.56
CA THR A 37 -12.99 -3.00 -12.38
C THR A 37 -11.62 -2.34 -12.38
N GLY A 38 -10.57 -3.12 -12.11
CA GLY A 38 -9.18 -2.66 -12.15
C GLY A 38 -8.37 -3.22 -11.00
N PHE A 39 -8.29 -2.45 -9.92
CA PHE A 39 -7.40 -2.68 -8.78
C PHE A 39 -8.21 -2.98 -7.52
N ASP A 40 -7.66 -3.78 -6.59
CA ASP A 40 -8.26 -4.02 -5.27
C ASP A 40 -7.34 -3.50 -4.16
N HIS A 41 -6.13 -4.06 -4.04
CA HIS A 41 -5.07 -3.61 -3.14
C HIS A 41 -3.68 -4.07 -3.62
N MET A 42 -2.62 -3.56 -2.98
CA MET A 42 -1.24 -4.00 -3.18
C MET A 42 -0.55 -4.32 -1.86
N GLY A 43 0.17 -5.43 -1.81
CA GLY A 43 0.94 -5.85 -0.64
C GLY A 43 2.45 -5.73 -0.82
N PHE A 44 3.14 -5.36 0.26
CA PHE A 44 4.59 -5.36 0.37
C PHE A 44 5.01 -6.44 1.37
N LYS A 45 5.84 -7.38 0.92
CA LYS A 45 6.39 -8.44 1.77
C LYS A 45 7.46 -7.88 2.70
N VAL A 46 7.49 -8.37 3.93
CA VAL A 46 8.64 -8.28 4.85
C VAL A 46 9.29 -9.64 5.03
N ASP A 47 10.58 -9.65 5.38
CA ASP A 47 11.37 -10.88 5.40
C ASP A 47 11.06 -11.74 6.63
N ASP A 48 10.71 -11.11 7.76
CA ASP A 48 10.36 -11.81 8.98
C ASP A 48 9.20 -11.17 9.76
N ARG A 49 8.75 -11.86 10.80
CA ARG A 49 7.67 -11.40 11.67
C ARG A 49 8.06 -10.12 12.45
N ALA A 50 9.31 -10.01 12.88
CA ALA A 50 9.74 -8.87 13.66
C ALA A 50 9.67 -7.57 12.83
N GLU A 51 9.95 -7.66 11.52
CA GLU A 51 9.76 -6.53 10.60
C GLU A 51 8.29 -6.11 10.49
N LEU A 52 7.34 -7.05 10.46
CA LEU A 52 5.91 -6.71 10.46
C LEU A 52 5.51 -5.95 11.74
N ASP A 53 5.98 -6.42 12.90
CA ASP A 53 5.73 -5.78 14.19
C ASP A 53 6.41 -4.38 14.28
N ALA A 54 7.57 -4.22 13.65
CA ALA A 54 8.24 -2.93 13.53
C ALA A 54 7.46 -1.94 12.64
N TRP A 55 6.83 -2.42 11.56
CA TRP A 55 5.95 -1.58 10.74
C TRP A 55 4.71 -1.11 11.48
N LEU A 56 4.10 -1.98 12.29
CA LEU A 56 2.99 -1.57 13.17
C LEU A 56 3.42 -0.43 14.09
N SER A 57 4.54 -0.60 14.79
CA SER A 57 5.09 0.42 15.70
C SER A 57 5.38 1.74 14.98
N ARG A 58 5.91 1.66 13.75
CA ARG A 58 6.20 2.83 12.92
C ARG A 58 4.94 3.54 12.48
N PHE A 59 3.88 2.81 12.11
CA PHE A 59 2.60 3.41 11.73
C PHE A 59 1.95 4.15 12.90
N GLU A 60 2.00 3.59 14.11
CA GLU A 60 1.53 4.24 15.33
C GLU A 60 2.28 5.54 15.61
N GLN A 61 3.62 5.52 15.49
CA GLN A 61 4.46 6.71 15.67
C GLN A 61 4.15 7.82 14.66
N LEU A 62 3.83 7.44 13.42
CA LEU A 62 3.50 8.37 12.34
C LEU A 62 2.02 8.79 12.32
N GLY A 63 1.17 8.21 13.19
CA GLY A 63 -0.26 8.47 13.19
C GLY A 63 -0.98 7.98 11.93
N VAL A 64 -0.44 6.97 11.25
CA VAL A 64 -1.08 6.36 10.09
C VAL A 64 -2.34 5.63 10.57
N ARG A 65 -3.44 5.70 9.82
CA ARG A 65 -4.62 4.87 10.11
C ARG A 65 -4.41 3.47 9.54
N HIS A 66 -4.38 2.48 10.41
CA HIS A 66 -4.14 1.08 10.04
C HIS A 66 -5.07 0.12 10.79
N SER A 67 -5.11 -1.14 10.36
CA SER A 67 -5.66 -2.25 11.14
C SER A 67 -4.65 -2.69 12.22
N PRO A 68 -5.06 -3.48 13.23
CA PRO A 68 -4.08 -4.34 13.91
C PRO A 68 -3.46 -5.32 12.91
N ILE A 69 -2.33 -5.94 13.27
CA ILE A 69 -1.86 -7.14 12.56
C ILE A 69 -2.91 -8.24 12.74
N VAL A 70 -3.31 -8.89 11.65
CA VAL A 70 -4.26 -9.99 11.70
C VAL A 70 -3.67 -11.25 11.07
N GLU A 71 -3.74 -12.34 11.83
CA GLU A 71 -3.34 -13.67 11.38
C GLU A 71 -4.40 -14.26 10.45
N ARG A 72 -3.95 -14.85 9.35
CA ARG A 72 -4.76 -15.58 8.38
C ARG A 72 -4.07 -16.89 8.04
N ASP A 73 -4.85 -17.83 7.51
CA ASP A 73 -4.32 -19.12 7.03
C ASP A 73 -3.24 -18.94 5.95
N TYR A 74 -3.25 -17.80 5.25
CA TYR A 74 -2.31 -17.46 4.19
C TYR A 74 -1.20 -16.49 4.61
N GLY A 75 -1.12 -16.04 5.87
CA GLY A 75 -0.09 -15.12 6.36
C GLY A 75 -0.59 -14.09 7.38
N ALA A 76 0.34 -13.30 7.92
CA ALA A 76 0.05 -12.20 8.83
C ALA A 76 0.02 -10.88 8.04
N VAL A 77 -1.01 -10.06 8.27
CA VAL A 77 -1.25 -8.86 7.46
C VAL A 77 -1.51 -7.65 8.33
N LEU A 78 -0.82 -6.54 8.03
CA LEU A 78 -1.09 -5.20 8.52
C LEU A 78 -1.63 -4.36 7.35
N THR A 79 -2.90 -3.95 7.42
CA THR A 79 -3.55 -3.17 6.33
C THR A 79 -3.62 -1.69 6.66
N PHE A 80 -3.51 -0.85 5.63
CA PHE A 80 -3.66 0.59 5.74
C PHE A 80 -4.20 1.17 4.43
N LYS A 81 -4.56 2.45 4.45
CA LYS A 81 -4.97 3.17 3.25
C LYS A 81 -4.16 4.43 3.08
N ASP A 82 -3.89 4.79 1.85
CA ASP A 82 -3.35 6.12 1.50
C ASP A 82 -4.46 7.20 1.60
N PRO A 83 -4.12 8.48 1.38
CA PRO A 83 -5.10 9.57 1.43
C PRO A 83 -6.25 9.44 0.40
N ASP A 84 -6.03 8.72 -0.71
CA ASP A 84 -7.03 8.53 -1.76
C ASP A 84 -7.93 7.30 -1.50
N GLY A 85 -7.67 6.56 -0.43
CA GLY A 85 -8.45 5.41 0.00
C GLY A 85 -8.01 4.08 -0.64
N ILE A 86 -6.91 4.09 -1.39
CA ILE A 86 -6.29 2.89 -1.97
C ILE A 86 -5.75 2.05 -0.83
N GLN A 87 -6.08 0.77 -0.83
CA GLN A 87 -5.64 -0.14 0.21
C GLN A 87 -4.26 -0.71 -0.10
N PHE A 88 -3.42 -0.69 0.93
CA PHE A 88 -2.12 -1.32 0.95
C PHE A 88 -2.00 -2.27 2.14
N GLU A 89 -1.05 -3.18 2.07
CA GLU A 89 -0.71 -4.07 3.17
C GLU A 89 0.79 -4.29 3.32
N ILE A 90 1.23 -4.49 4.56
CA ILE A 90 2.51 -5.11 4.89
C ILE A 90 2.20 -6.57 5.24
N PHE A 91 2.89 -7.48 4.56
CA PHE A 91 2.56 -8.90 4.55
C PHE A 91 3.75 -9.75 4.98
N TYR A 92 3.51 -10.69 5.89
CA TYR A 92 4.48 -11.70 6.30
C TYR A 92 3.91 -13.11 6.12
N ARG A 93 4.71 -14.01 5.54
CA ARG A 93 4.43 -15.45 5.51
C ARG A 93 5.74 -16.22 5.59
N ALA A 94 5.82 -17.16 6.53
CA ALA A 94 7.05 -17.88 6.87
C ALA A 94 7.61 -18.75 5.73
N ASP A 95 6.74 -19.29 4.87
CA ASP A 95 7.07 -20.21 3.78
C ASP A 95 6.90 -19.55 2.39
N HIS A 96 6.75 -18.23 2.31
CA HIS A 96 6.66 -17.54 1.04
C HIS A 96 8.06 -17.23 0.50
N PRO A 97 8.38 -17.60 -0.76
CA PRO A 97 9.66 -17.27 -1.38
C PRO A 97 9.93 -15.77 -1.34
#